data_AF-A0A497I8D2-F1
#
_entry.id   AF-A0A497I8D2-F1
#
_cell.length_a   1.000
_cell.length_b   1.000
_cell.length_c   1.000
_cell.angle_alpha   90.00
_cell.angle_beta   90.00
_cell.angle_gamma   90.00
#
_symmetry.space_group_name_H-M   'P 1'
#
loop_
_entity.id
_entity.type
_entity.pdbx_description
1 polymer ?
#
loop_
_entity_poly.entity_id
_entity_poly.type
_entity_poly.pdbx_seq_one_letter_code
_entity_poly.pdbx_strand_id
1 'polypeptide(L)'
;SLSGGELQRVAIASCLSREADVYLLDEPSAYLDVEERISVAKLLRDFVLENRVSAIVIDHDLLFLDYISDRFMVFNGEPGVHGQSNGPMLMERGMNMFLKEMGITFRRDPVTKRPRANKPGSVKDMEQKRLGKYYYT
;
A
#
# COMPACT_ATOMS: atom_id res chain seq x y z
N SER A 1 7.79 0.49 -29.83
CA SER A 1 6.69 0.04 -28.94
C SER A 1 7.13 0.28 -27.51
N LEU A 2 6.21 0.59 -26.61
CA LEU A 2 6.52 0.74 -25.18
C LEU A 2 6.54 -0.63 -24.51
N SER A 3 7.45 -0.83 -23.55
CA SER A 3 7.41 -1.95 -22.61
C SER A 3 6.24 -1.80 -21.63
N GLY A 4 5.93 -2.85 -20.86
CA GLY A 4 4.86 -2.80 -19.86
C GLY A 4 5.07 -1.70 -18.82
N GLY A 5 6.29 -1.56 -18.28
CA GLY A 5 6.61 -0.50 -17.31
C GLY A 5 6.59 0.91 -17.91
N GLU A 6 7.02 1.05 -19.18
CA GLU A 6 6.91 2.34 -19.88
C GLU A 6 5.45 2.73 -20.13
N LEU A 7 4.62 1.77 -20.56
CA LEU A 7 3.18 1.99 -20.74
C LEU A 7 2.51 2.36 -19.41
N GLN A 8 2.88 1.70 -18.31
CA GLN A 8 2.39 2.01 -16.97
C GLN A 8 2.69 3.46 -16.58
N ARG A 9 3.93 3.93 -16.76
CA ARG A 9 4.31 5.32 -16.46
C ARG A 9 3.56 6.33 -17.32
N VAL A 10 3.35 6.02 -18.60
CA VAL A 10 2.56 6.87 -19.50
C VAL A 10 1.10 6.94 -19.05
N ALA A 11 0.52 5.81 -18.63
CA ALA A 11 -0.85 5.76 -18.11
C ALA A 11 -1.01 6.59 -16.83
N ILE A 12 -0.07 6.47 -15.89
CA ILE A 12 -0.04 7.28 -14.66
C ILE A 12 0.06 8.77 -15.02
N ALA A 13 1.02 9.14 -15.87
CA ALA A 13 1.19 10.54 -16.29
C ALA A 13 -0.06 11.10 -16.98
N SER A 14 -0.71 10.31 -17.86
CA SER A 14 -1.94 10.70 -18.52
C SER A 14 -3.14 10.83 -17.56
N CYS A 15 -3.16 10.07 -16.47
CA CYS A 15 -4.18 10.20 -15.43
C CYS A 15 -3.98 11.52 -14.68
N LEU A 16 -2.76 11.78 -14.22
CA LEU A 16 -2.41 12.96 -13.43
C LEU A 16 -2.42 14.27 -14.24
N SER A 17 -2.30 14.21 -15.57
CA SER A 17 -2.38 15.40 -16.42
C SER A 17 -3.80 15.96 -16.57
N ARG A 18 -4.82 15.24 -16.08
CA ARG A 18 -6.21 15.71 -16.06
C ARG A 18 -6.45 16.47 -14.77
N GLU A 19 -7.15 17.59 -14.85
CA GLU A 19 -7.64 18.29 -13.66
C GLU A 19 -8.84 17.52 -13.08
N ALA A 20 -8.73 17.07 -11.84
CA ALA A 20 -9.78 16.33 -11.14
C ALA A 20 -9.68 16.53 -9.62
N ASP A 21 -10.82 16.49 -8.93
CA ASP A 21 -10.85 16.52 -7.47
C ASP A 21 -10.41 15.19 -6.84
N VAL A 22 -10.61 14.08 -7.56
CA VAL A 22 -10.32 12.71 -7.12
C VAL A 22 -9.68 11.89 -8.24
N TYR A 23 -8.55 11.25 -7.94
CA TYR A 23 -7.84 10.34 -8.84
C TYR A 23 -8.02 8.90 -8.38
N LEU A 24 -8.26 8.00 -9.33
CA LEU A 24 -8.37 6.56 -9.09
C LEU A 24 -7.21 5.87 -9.81
N LEU A 25 -6.36 5.17 -9.07
CA LEU A 25 -5.23 4.42 -9.62
C LEU A 25 -5.37 2.96 -9.24
N ASP A 26 -5.51 2.11 -10.25
CA ASP A 26 -5.64 0.66 -10.08
C ASP A 26 -4.32 -0.01 -10.47
N GLU A 27 -3.70 -0.65 -9.48
CA GLU A 27 -2.37 -1.29 -9.53
C GLU A 27 -1.27 -0.45 -10.20
N PRO A 28 -1.03 0.81 -9.75
CA PRO A 28 -0.01 1.66 -10.36
C PRO A 28 1.41 1.08 -10.25
N SER A 29 1.68 0.18 -9.30
CA SER A 29 2.98 -0.49 -9.15
C SER A 29 3.25 -1.61 -10.16
N ALA A 30 2.25 -2.03 -10.93
CA ALA A 30 2.36 -3.13 -11.88
C ALA A 30 3.46 -2.89 -12.92
N TYR A 31 4.20 -3.95 -13.26
CA TYR A 31 5.32 -3.92 -14.21
C TYR A 31 6.51 -3.00 -13.85
N LEU A 32 6.46 -2.31 -12.71
CA LEU A 32 7.55 -1.44 -12.26
C LEU A 32 8.53 -2.23 -11.39
N ASP A 33 9.83 -1.93 -11.56
CA ASP A 33 10.87 -2.40 -10.66
C ASP A 33 10.84 -1.67 -9.30
N VAL A 34 11.72 -2.08 -8.37
CA VAL A 34 11.73 -1.53 -7.01
C VAL A 34 12.03 -0.02 -6.98
N GLU A 35 12.92 0.47 -7.83
CA GLU A 35 13.29 1.89 -7.85
C GLU A 35 12.19 2.74 -8.50
N GLU A 36 11.58 2.22 -9.55
CA GLU A 36 10.44 2.82 -10.24
C GLU A 36 9.22 2.92 -9.31
N ARG A 37 8.92 1.87 -8.53
CA ARG A 37 7.83 1.88 -7.53
C ARG A 37 8.03 2.98 -6.50
N ILE A 38 9.24 3.12 -5.94
CA ILE A 38 9.55 4.17 -4.96
C ILE A 38 9.37 5.56 -5.61
N SER A 39 9.81 5.72 -6.85
CA SER A 39 9.70 6.98 -7.59
C SER A 39 8.25 7.35 -7.86
N VAL A 40 7.43 6.40 -8.32
CA VAL A 40 6.00 6.58 -8.54
C VAL A 40 5.26 6.86 -7.23
N ALA A 41 5.57 6.14 -6.15
CA ALA A 41 4.97 6.35 -4.85
C ALA A 41 5.20 7.80 -4.36
N LYS A 42 6.44 8.28 -4.48
CA LYS A 42 6.80 9.67 -4.15
C LYS A 42 6.05 10.67 -5.02
N LEU A 43 6.06 10.46 -6.34
CA LEU A 43 5.35 11.33 -7.27
C LEU A 43 3.86 11.43 -6.95
N LEU A 44 3.18 10.30 -6.69
CA LEU A 44 1.76 10.30 -6.36
C LEU A 44 1.45 11.04 -5.06
N ARG A 45 2.26 10.80 -4.03
CA ARG A 45 2.12 11.47 -2.73
C ARG A 45 2.33 12.99 -2.86
N ASP A 46 3.41 13.41 -3.50
CA ASP A 46 3.75 14.82 -3.68
C ASP A 46 2.67 15.52 -4.52
N PHE A 47 2.21 14.88 -5.61
CA PHE A 47 1.13 15.40 -6.46
C PHE A 47 -0.17 15.65 -5.68
N VAL A 48 -0.62 14.68 -4.88
CA VAL A 48 -1.85 14.79 -4.08
C VAL A 48 -1.75 15.95 -3.08
N LEU A 49 -0.61 16.09 -2.40
CA LEU A 49 -0.38 17.13 -1.41
C LEU A 49 -0.28 18.54 -2.03
N GLU A 50 0.48 18.67 -3.11
CA GLU A 50 0.72 19.95 -3.78
C GLU A 50 -0.55 20.50 -4.43
N ASN A 51 -1.33 19.63 -5.08
CA ASN A 51 -2.56 20.03 -5.78
C ASN A 51 -3.80 20.05 -4.86
N ARG A 52 -3.68 19.58 -3.61
CA ARG A 52 -4.77 19.51 -2.63
C ARG A 52 -5.99 18.71 -3.13
N VAL A 53 -5.70 17.63 -3.84
CA VAL A 53 -6.69 16.68 -4.39
C VAL A 53 -6.75 15.43 -3.54
N SER A 54 -7.63 14.48 -3.86
CA SER A 54 -7.66 13.15 -3.23
C SER A 54 -7.27 12.06 -4.22
N ALA A 55 -6.68 10.97 -3.74
CA ALA A 55 -6.44 9.77 -4.53
C ALA A 55 -6.91 8.51 -3.81
N ILE A 56 -7.50 7.58 -4.57
CA ILE A 56 -7.76 6.21 -4.14
C ILE A 56 -6.82 5.32 -4.95
N VAL A 57 -6.00 4.56 -4.25
CA VAL A 57 -5.01 3.67 -4.85
C VAL A 57 -5.30 2.24 -4.44
N ILE A 58 -5.44 1.36 -5.42
CA ILE A 58 -5.61 -0.08 -5.25
C ILE A 58 -4.27 -0.72 -5.63
N ASP A 59 -3.69 -1.53 -4.76
CA ASP A 59 -2.45 -2.22 -5.04
C ASP A 59 -2.32 -3.46 -4.13
N HIS A 60 -1.39 -4.35 -4.47
CA HIS A 60 -1.03 -5.52 -3.65
C HIS A 60 0.33 -5.33 -2.94
N ASP A 61 1.10 -4.29 -3.30
CA ASP A 61 2.36 -3.95 -2.65
C ASP A 61 2.13 -3.11 -1.39
N LEU A 62 2.20 -3.78 -0.22
CA LEU A 62 2.00 -3.14 1.08
C LEU A 62 3.02 -2.04 1.38
N LEU A 63 4.25 -2.10 0.83
CA LEU A 63 5.26 -1.05 1.05
C LEU A 63 4.92 0.21 0.25
N PHE A 64 4.44 0.00 -0.98
CA PHE A 64 3.95 1.08 -1.83
C PHE A 64 2.76 1.78 -1.17
N LEU A 65 1.77 1.00 -0.71
CA LEU A 65 0.58 1.53 -0.01
C LEU A 65 0.94 2.23 1.32
N ASP A 66 1.86 1.66 2.11
CA ASP A 66 2.38 2.28 3.35
C ASP A 66 2.97 3.67 3.09
N TYR A 67 3.66 3.84 1.96
CA TYR A 67 4.36 5.07 1.65
C TYR A 67 3.42 6.20 1.21
N ILE A 68 2.35 5.89 0.48
CA ILE A 68 1.46 6.90 -0.13
C ILE A 68 0.19 7.21 0.67
N SER A 69 -0.24 6.31 1.55
CA SER A 69 -1.62 6.34 2.07
C SER A 69 -1.73 6.99 3.45
N ASP A 70 -2.70 7.88 3.63
CA ASP A 70 -3.10 8.39 4.95
C ASP A 70 -4.10 7.45 5.67
N ARG A 71 -4.92 6.75 4.88
CA ARG A 71 -5.97 5.84 5.35
C ARG A 71 -5.98 4.56 4.53
N PHE A 72 -6.43 3.48 5.15
CA PHE A 72 -6.48 2.15 4.55
C PHE A 72 -7.93 1.65 4.47
N MET A 73 -8.25 0.93 3.39
CA MET A 73 -9.49 0.19 3.25
C MET A 73 -9.15 -1.27 2.92
N VAL A 74 -9.73 -2.20 3.65
CA VAL A 74 -9.47 -3.64 3.49
C VAL A 74 -10.67 -4.28 2.81
N PHE A 75 -10.43 -5.11 1.81
CA PHE A 75 -11.44 -5.93 1.13
C PHE A 75 -11.27 -7.39 1.53
N ASN A 76 -12.37 -8.00 2.00
CA ASN A 76 -12.43 -9.40 2.41
C ASN A 76 -13.59 -10.11 1.70
N GLY A 77 -13.57 -11.44 1.67
CA GLY A 77 -14.65 -12.25 1.11
C GLY A 77 -14.11 -13.48 0.38
N GLU A 78 -14.92 -14.02 -0.51
CA GLU A 78 -14.58 -15.15 -1.35
C GLU A 78 -14.50 -14.69 -2.82
N PRO A 79 -13.32 -14.79 -3.47
CA PRO A 79 -13.14 -14.35 -4.85
C PRO A 79 -14.15 -14.98 -5.81
N GLY A 80 -14.84 -14.15 -6.59
CA GLY A 80 -15.87 -14.59 -7.53
C GLY A 80 -17.24 -14.91 -6.90
N VAL A 81 -17.37 -14.83 -5.57
CA VAL A 81 -18.63 -15.13 -4.86
C VAL A 81 -19.18 -13.88 -4.17
N HIS A 82 -18.45 -13.31 -3.21
CA HIS A 82 -18.85 -12.08 -2.52
C HIS A 82 -17.65 -11.32 -1.96
N GLY A 83 -17.79 -9.99 -1.84
CA GLY A 83 -16.77 -9.12 -1.25
C GLY A 83 -17.39 -8.09 -0.32
N GLN A 84 -16.67 -7.73 0.73
CA GLN A 84 -17.03 -6.67 1.67
C GLN A 84 -15.81 -5.80 1.93
N SER A 85 -16.02 -4.49 2.08
CA SER A 85 -14.98 -3.54 2.41
C SER A 85 -15.13 -3.02 3.84
N ASN A 86 -14.00 -2.73 4.47
CA ASN A 86 -13.92 -2.11 5.78
C ASN A 86 -13.01 -0.88 5.71
N GLY A 87 -13.52 0.29 6.10
CA GLY A 87 -12.78 1.54 6.08
C GLY A 87 -13.54 2.68 5.38
N PRO A 88 -12.86 3.79 5.05
CA PRO A 88 -11.44 4.05 5.27
C PRO A 88 -11.12 4.21 6.76
N MET A 89 -10.01 3.66 7.23
CA MET A 89 -9.54 3.77 8.63
C MET A 89 -8.08 4.21 8.70
N LEU A 90 -7.58 4.55 9.89
CA LEU A 90 -6.15 4.86 10.05
C LEU A 90 -5.30 3.67 9.60
N MET A 91 -4.17 3.95 8.95
CA MET A 91 -3.25 2.94 8.43
C MET A 91 -2.89 1.87 9.46
N GLU A 92 -2.55 2.27 10.68
CA GLU A 92 -2.20 1.35 11.76
C GLU A 92 -3.32 0.35 12.05
N ARG A 93 -4.58 0.82 12.14
CA ARG A 93 -5.73 -0.05 12.42
C ARG A 93 -5.99 -1.01 11.27
N GLY A 94 -6.01 -0.49 10.03
CA GLY A 94 -6.28 -1.28 8.83
C GLY A 94 -5.22 -2.36 8.58
N MET A 95 -3.95 -1.98 8.68
CA MET A 95 -2.84 -2.91 8.53
C MET A 95 -2.81 -3.97 9.63
N ASN A 96 -3.11 -3.62 10.89
CA ASN A 96 -3.21 -4.62 11.95
C ASN A 96 -4.35 -5.62 11.70
N MET A 97 -5.51 -5.16 11.22
CA MET A 97 -6.63 -6.04 10.87
C MET A 97 -6.24 -6.99 9.72
N PHE A 98 -5.74 -6.44 8.62
CA PHE A 98 -5.35 -7.21 7.43
C PHE A 98 -4.23 -8.22 7.72
N LEU A 99 -3.15 -7.78 8.37
CA LEU A 99 -2.01 -8.65 8.67
C LEU A 99 -2.33 -9.74 9.69
N LYS A 100 -3.27 -9.48 10.60
CA LYS A 100 -3.78 -10.49 11.52
C LYS A 100 -4.50 -11.62 10.79
N GLU A 101 -5.34 -11.27 9.81
CA GLU A 101 -6.03 -12.25 8.96
C GLU A 101 -5.05 -13.09 8.14
N MET A 102 -3.99 -12.45 7.64
CA MET A 102 -2.91 -13.15 6.91
C MET A 102 -1.96 -13.95 7.82
N GLY A 103 -2.01 -13.77 9.15
CA GLY A 103 -1.10 -14.41 10.09
C GLY A 103 0.37 -13.97 10.00
N ILE A 104 0.63 -12.80 9.39
CA ILE A 104 1.97 -12.24 9.13
C ILE A 104 2.19 -11.02 10.02
N THR A 105 3.42 -10.80 10.50
CA THR A 105 3.75 -9.60 11.28
C THR A 105 4.90 -8.81 10.66
N PHE A 106 4.84 -7.48 10.78
CA PHE A 106 5.85 -6.56 10.27
C PHE A 106 6.43 -5.69 11.39
N ARG A 107 7.74 -5.44 11.30
CA ARG A 107 8.48 -4.50 12.16
C ARG A 107 9.14 -3.41 11.32
N ARG A 108 9.50 -2.28 11.92
CA ARG A 108 10.43 -1.34 11.30
C ARG A 108 11.87 -1.79 11.56
N ASP A 109 12.68 -1.79 10.51
CA ASP A 109 14.11 -1.95 10.65
C ASP A 109 14.68 -0.74 11.43
N PRO A 110 15.50 -0.94 12.48
CA PRO A 110 15.90 0.14 13.37
C PRO A 110 16.72 1.22 12.67
N VAL A 111 17.51 0.84 11.65
CA VAL A 111 18.41 1.72 10.90
C VAL A 111 17.68 2.34 9.72
N THR A 112 17.15 1.50 8.83
CA THR A 112 16.57 1.99 7.56
C THR A 112 15.12 2.46 7.71
N LYS A 113 14.48 2.18 8.85
CA LYS A 113 13.04 2.39 9.11
C LYS A 113 12.11 1.67 8.14
N ARG A 114 12.65 0.86 7.23
CA ARG A 114 11.89 0.11 6.25
C ARG A 114 11.04 -0.97 6.94
N PRO A 115 9.83 -1.22 6.46
CA PRO A 115 9.02 -2.33 6.93
C PRO A 115 9.70 -3.66 6.60
N ARG A 116 9.71 -4.59 7.55
CA ARG A 116 10.31 -5.90 7.40
C ARG A 116 9.44 -6.97 8.03
N ALA A 117 9.07 -7.98 7.24
CA ALA A 117 8.34 -9.13 7.75
C ALA A 117 9.17 -9.88 8.79
N ASN A 118 8.52 -10.34 9.86
CA ASN A 118 9.11 -11.31 10.78
C ASN A 118 8.99 -12.71 10.20
N LYS A 119 10.01 -13.55 10.43
CA LYS A 119 9.92 -14.97 10.07
C LYS A 119 8.84 -15.62 10.96
N PRO A 120 7.96 -16.47 10.42
CA PRO A 120 6.96 -17.18 11.21
C PRO A 120 7.60 -17.91 12.40
N GLY A 121 7.05 -17.73 13.60
CA GLY A 121 7.55 -18.36 14.83
C GLY A 121 8.86 -17.78 15.39
N SER A 122 9.40 -16.72 14.78
CA SER A 122 10.51 -15.98 15.40
C SER A 122 10.06 -15.30 16.69
N VAL A 123 11.00 -14.99 17.59
CA VAL A 123 10.72 -14.32 18.88
C VAL A 123 9.88 -13.05 18.66
N LYS A 124 10.24 -12.22 17.68
CA LYS A 124 9.52 -10.99 17.35
C LYS A 124 8.12 -11.25 16.79
N ASP A 125 7.94 -12.29 15.97
CA ASP A 125 6.62 -12.67 15.44
C ASP A 125 5.68 -13.10 16.57
N MET A 126 6.15 -13.97 17.47
CA MET A 126 5.37 -14.43 18.62
C MET A 126 5.02 -13.30 19.58
N GLU A 127 5.97 -12.40 19.86
CA GLU A 127 5.74 -11.23 20.71
C GLU A 127 4.68 -10.29 20.13
N GLN A 128 4.82 -9.93 18.84
CA GLN A 128 3.87 -9.06 18.15
C GLN A 128 2.46 -9.67 18.08
N LYS A 129 2.34 -10.98 17.76
CA LYS A 129 1.07 -11.71 17.77
C LYS A 129 0.41 -11.70 19.15
N ARG A 130 1.18 -11.95 20.21
CA ARG A 130 0.68 -11.92 21.60
C ARG A 130 0.15 -10.54 21.99
N LEU A 131 0.80 -9.47 21.53
CA LEU A 131 0.40 -8.09 21.80
C LEU A 131 -0.72 -7.59 20.87
N GLY A 132 -1.10 -8.36 19.85
CA GLY A 132 -2.05 -7.91 18.82
C GLY A 132 -1.49 -6.81 17.91
N LYS A 133 -0.17 -6.62 17.88
CA LYS A 133 0.54 -5.60 17.08
C LYS A 133 1.20 -6.23 15.86
N TYR A 134 0.41 -6.50 14.83
CA TYR A 134 0.85 -7.10 13.57
C TYR A 134 1.55 -6.10 12.66
N TYR A 135 1.25 -4.81 12.80
CA TYR A 135 1.85 -3.73 12.03
C TYR A 135 2.65 -2.79 12.93
N TYR A 136 3.97 -2.88 12.80
CA TYR A 136 4.97 -2.10 13.52
C TYR A 136 4.95 -2.24 15.04
N THR A 137 6.15 -2.08 15.60
CA THR A 137 6.46 -1.90 17.01
C THR A 137 7.63 -0.95 17.08
#